data_AF-A0A850R3E4-F1
#
_entry.id   AF-A0A850R3E4-F1
#
_cell.length_a   1.000
_cell.length_b   1.000
_cell.length_c   1.000
_cell.angle_alpha   90.00
_cell.angle_beta   90.00
_cell.angle_gamma   90.00
#
_symmetry.space_group_name_H-M   'P 1'
#
loop_
_entity.id
_entity.type
_entity.pdbx_description
1 polymer ?
#
loop_
_entity_poly.entity_id
_entity_poly.type
_entity_poly.pdbx_seq_one_letter_code
_entity_poly.pdbx_strand_id
1 'polypeptide(L)'
;MVKNKLQVLIEGAIISALAMALSYIPHSTGISSIEILYGIVPIYIYTWRRGLVAGMGSGLVWGLLDLILRGLSSGSVLNVWQGILEYPLAFSVLGLAGWATPLIQKKARQHLSWGLMMASGATALIAKYFLHFIAGVLVWGSFAPKSMNPWLYSFIVNGGSALASLIFLGIVLFLLRPVLGRLIKG
;
A
#
# COMPACT_ATOMS: atom_id res chain seq x y z
N MET A 1 -25.05 -6.61 14.20
CA MET A 1 -24.08 -6.53 15.31
C MET A 1 -23.29 -5.25 15.17
N VAL A 2 -23.36 -4.36 16.15
CA VAL A 2 -22.48 -3.18 16.22
C VAL A 2 -21.06 -3.73 16.30
N LYS A 3 -20.26 -3.57 15.24
CA LYS A 3 -18.85 -3.97 15.24
C LYS A 3 -18.20 -3.28 16.42
N ASN A 4 -17.55 -4.05 17.31
CA ASN A 4 -16.83 -3.48 18.44
C ASN A 4 -15.76 -2.53 17.90
N LYS A 5 -15.97 -1.22 18.03
CA LYS A 5 -15.07 -0.18 17.50
C LYS A 5 -13.64 -0.39 17.99
N LEU A 6 -13.48 -0.84 19.25
CA LEU A 6 -12.19 -1.17 19.83
C LEU A 6 -11.50 -2.33 19.08
N GLN A 7 -12.25 -3.38 18.73
CA GLN A 7 -11.69 -4.50 17.97
C GLN A 7 -11.17 -4.06 16.59
N VAL A 8 -11.91 -3.19 15.89
CA VAL A 8 -11.46 -2.65 14.60
C VAL A 8 -10.16 -1.87 14.78
N LEU A 9 -10.06 -1.01 15.80
CA LEU A 9 -8.84 -0.26 16.09
C LEU A 9 -7.65 -1.18 16.42
N ILE A 10 -7.87 -2.21 17.26
CA ILE A 10 -6.81 -3.17 17.63
C ILE A 10 -6.32 -3.94 16.41
N GLU A 11 -7.23 -4.47 15.58
CA GLU A 11 -6.86 -5.16 14.34
C GLU A 11 -6.08 -4.23 13.40
N GLY A 12 -6.54 -2.99 13.24
CA GLY A 12 -5.85 -1.99 12.44
C GLY A 12 -4.43 -1.71 12.93
N ALA A 13 -4.25 -1.52 14.25
CA ALA A 13 -2.93 -1.28 14.85
C ALA A 13 -1.97 -2.47 14.63
N ILE A 14 -2.44 -3.70 14.84
CA ILE A 14 -1.65 -4.91 14.59
C ILE A 14 -1.25 -5.01 13.11
N ILE A 15 -2.19 -4.71 12.20
CA ILE A 15 -1.94 -4.77 10.76
C ILE A 15 -0.96 -3.69 10.31
N SER A 16 -1.08 -2.46 10.83
CA SER A 16 -0.11 -1.39 10.57
C SER A 16 1.28 -1.75 11.07
N ALA A 17 1.40 -2.32 12.27
CA ALA A 17 2.67 -2.78 12.83
C ALA A 17 3.28 -3.93 12.00
N LEU A 18 2.46 -4.88 11.56
CA LEU A 18 2.89 -5.96 10.68
C LEU A 18 3.38 -5.41 9.32
N ALA A 19 2.63 -4.49 8.71
CA ALA A 19 3.02 -3.86 7.46
C ALA A 19 4.36 -3.10 7.60
N MET A 20 4.55 -2.40 8.72
CA MET A 20 5.80 -1.74 9.07
C MET A 20 6.96 -2.73 9.25
N ALA A 21 6.73 -3.84 9.96
CA ALA A 21 7.76 -4.87 10.13
C ALA A 21 8.19 -5.47 8.78
N LEU A 22 7.23 -5.69 7.86
CA LEU A 22 7.52 -6.17 6.51
C LEU A 22 8.34 -5.17 5.69
N SER A 23 8.25 -3.86 5.95
CA SER A 23 9.13 -2.86 5.32
C SER A 23 10.61 -3.04 5.67
N TYR A 24 10.96 -3.75 6.74
CA TYR A 24 12.36 -4.03 7.08
C TYR A 24 12.96 -5.22 6.32
N ILE A 25 12.13 -6.03 5.66
CA ILE A 25 12.62 -7.06 4.75
C ILE A 25 13.14 -6.37 3.48
N PRO A 26 14.33 -6.75 2.96
CA PRO A 26 14.85 -6.17 1.72
C PRO A 26 13.83 -6.25 0.58
N HIS A 27 13.43 -5.08 0.07
CA HIS A 27 12.34 -4.97 -0.90
C HIS A 27 12.66 -4.03 -2.08
N SER A 28 13.83 -3.39 -2.05
CA SER A 28 14.33 -2.56 -3.14
C SER A 28 15.30 -3.35 -4.00
N THR A 29 15.22 -3.15 -5.31
CA THR A 29 16.12 -3.74 -6.30
C THR A 29 17.47 -3.01 -6.41
N GLY A 30 17.76 -2.10 -5.47
CA GLY A 30 19.02 -1.34 -5.44
C GLY A 30 19.09 -0.33 -6.56
N ILE A 31 19.78 -0.68 -7.66
CA ILE A 31 20.19 0.24 -8.74
C ILE A 31 19.01 0.97 -9.39
N SER A 32 17.86 0.31 -9.52
CA SER A 32 16.69 0.91 -10.18
C SER A 32 15.76 1.69 -9.22
N SER A 33 16.00 1.60 -7.90
CA SER A 33 15.08 2.10 -6.86
C SER A 33 13.64 1.56 -6.95
N ILE A 34 13.39 0.53 -7.79
CA ILE A 34 12.09 -0.14 -7.86
C ILE A 34 11.92 -0.99 -6.61
N GLU A 35 10.77 -0.81 -5.95
CA GLU A 35 10.42 -1.43 -4.68
C GLU A 35 9.18 -2.33 -4.78
N ILE A 36 9.19 -3.43 -4.02
CA ILE A 36 8.04 -4.30 -3.85
C ILE A 36 7.41 -4.04 -2.49
N LEU A 37 6.18 -3.54 -2.48
CA LEU A 37 5.56 -3.09 -1.24
C LEU A 37 4.88 -4.24 -0.48
N TYR A 38 5.61 -4.97 0.36
CA TYR A 38 5.11 -6.18 1.03
C TYR A 38 3.91 -5.95 1.96
N GLY A 39 3.89 -4.82 2.66
CA GLY A 39 2.84 -4.47 3.63
C GLY A 39 1.43 -4.30 3.04
N ILE A 40 1.28 -4.20 1.70
CA ILE A 40 -0.04 -4.10 1.07
C ILE A 40 -0.90 -5.34 1.26
N VAL A 41 -0.30 -6.52 1.42
CA VAL A 41 -1.05 -7.78 1.60
C VAL A 41 -1.87 -7.73 2.89
N PRO A 42 -1.27 -7.54 4.09
CA PRO A 42 -2.06 -7.46 5.31
C PRO A 42 -2.99 -6.23 5.33
N ILE A 43 -2.56 -5.08 4.79
CA ILE A 43 -3.41 -3.87 4.71
C ILE A 43 -4.65 -4.10 3.84
N TYR A 44 -4.52 -4.74 2.67
CA TYR A 44 -5.67 -4.98 1.78
C TYR A 44 -6.59 -6.06 2.33
N ILE A 45 -6.07 -7.14 2.92
CA ILE A 45 -6.89 -8.14 3.61
C ILE A 45 -7.72 -7.47 4.73
N TYR A 46 -7.08 -6.64 5.54
CA TYR A 46 -7.75 -5.88 6.58
C TYR A 46 -8.77 -4.89 6.02
N THR A 47 -8.43 -4.19 4.93
CA THR A 47 -9.34 -3.28 4.24
C THR A 47 -10.57 -4.02 3.70
N TRP A 48 -10.42 -5.19 3.08
CA TRP A 48 -11.55 -6.01 2.63
C TRP A 48 -12.33 -6.67 3.78
N ARG A 49 -11.77 -6.72 4.98
CA ARG A 49 -12.45 -7.20 6.19
C ARG A 49 -13.26 -6.09 6.87
N ARG A 50 -12.66 -4.90 7.03
CA ARG A 50 -13.20 -3.81 7.86
C ARG A 50 -13.72 -2.61 7.07
N GLY A 51 -13.44 -2.53 5.78
CA GLY A 51 -13.90 -1.50 4.86
C GLY A 51 -12.86 -0.39 4.63
N LEU A 52 -13.20 0.50 3.71
CA LEU A 52 -12.34 1.59 3.22
C LEU A 52 -11.80 2.47 4.35
N VAL A 53 -12.66 2.96 5.25
CA VAL A 53 -12.27 3.90 6.31
C VAL A 53 -11.26 3.27 7.27
N ALA A 54 -11.50 2.01 7.66
CA ALA A 54 -10.58 1.27 8.52
C ALA A 54 -9.22 1.07 7.82
N GLY A 55 -9.25 0.69 6.54
CA GLY A 55 -8.06 0.55 5.71
C GLY A 55 -7.24 1.84 5.60
N MET A 56 -7.90 2.97 5.35
CA MET A 56 -7.24 4.28 5.27
C MET A 56 -6.61 4.67 6.60
N GLY A 57 -7.30 4.43 7.72
CA GLY A 57 -6.74 4.69 9.05
C GLY A 57 -5.51 3.83 9.35
N SER A 58 -5.52 2.55 9.00
CA SER A 58 -4.35 1.68 9.20
C SER A 58 -3.21 2.00 8.23
N GLY A 59 -3.52 2.39 6.99
CA GLY A 59 -2.56 2.92 6.04
C GLY A 59 -1.90 4.21 6.56
N LEU A 60 -2.69 5.14 7.10
CA LEU A 60 -2.18 6.37 7.72
C LEU A 60 -1.20 6.07 8.86
N VAL A 61 -1.56 5.18 9.77
CA VAL A 61 -0.69 4.78 10.89
C VAL A 61 0.60 4.15 10.37
N TRP A 62 0.52 3.27 9.37
CA TRP A 62 1.71 2.70 8.74
C TRP A 62 2.59 3.78 8.10
N GLY A 63 2.01 4.72 7.36
CA GLY A 63 2.75 5.84 6.77
C GLY A 63 3.42 6.73 7.82
N LEU A 64 2.78 6.99 8.96
CA LEU A 64 3.40 7.72 10.06
C LEU A 64 4.56 6.95 10.69
N LEU A 65 4.42 5.64 10.88
CA LEU A 65 5.51 4.78 11.36
C LEU A 65 6.67 4.78 10.36
N ASP A 66 6.39 4.65 9.07
CA ASP A 66 7.40 4.63 8.01
C ASP A 66 8.14 5.98 7.92
N LEU A 67 7.41 7.10 8.02
CA LEU A 67 7.99 8.44 8.11
C LEU A 67 8.97 8.55 9.27
N ILE A 68 8.56 8.16 10.48
CA ILE A 68 9.36 8.34 11.69
C ILE A 68 10.55 7.39 11.72
N LEU A 69 10.30 6.11 11.42
CA LEU A 69 11.28 5.04 11.65
C LEU A 69 12.25 4.86 10.48
N ARG A 70 11.83 5.19 9.25
CA ARG A 70 12.65 5.04 8.05
C ARG A 70 12.90 6.39 7.40
N GLY A 71 11.87 7.15 7.05
CA GLY A 71 12.03 8.40 6.29
C GLY A 71 12.96 9.41 6.96
N LEU A 72 12.68 9.74 8.23
CA LEU A 72 13.50 10.68 9.00
C LEU A 72 14.88 10.11 9.35
N SER A 73 14.98 8.80 9.60
CA SER A 73 16.24 8.16 10.00
C SER A 73 17.21 7.95 8.83
N SER A 74 16.71 7.77 7.60
CA SER A 74 17.51 7.61 6.38
C SER A 74 17.76 8.92 5.63
N GLY A 75 17.21 10.05 6.10
CA GLY A 75 17.33 11.33 5.41
C GLY A 75 16.49 11.43 4.13
N SER A 76 15.44 10.60 4.00
CA SER A 76 14.57 10.57 2.81
C SER A 76 13.41 11.57 2.87
N VAL A 77 13.36 12.39 3.91
CA VAL A 77 12.42 13.51 4.07
C VAL A 77 13.17 14.81 3.81
N LEU A 78 13.03 15.35 2.60
CA LEU A 78 13.77 16.55 2.18
C LEU A 78 13.05 17.85 2.54
N ASN A 79 11.72 17.79 2.70
CA ASN A 79 10.90 18.90 3.15
C ASN A 79 9.54 18.39 3.69
N VAL A 80 8.80 19.28 4.34
CA VAL A 80 7.54 18.93 5.02
C VAL A 80 6.46 18.45 4.04
N TRP A 81 6.31 19.12 2.89
CA TRP A 81 5.23 18.77 1.95
C TRP A 81 5.46 17.39 1.33
N GLN A 82 6.70 17.06 0.97
CA GLN A 82 7.08 15.76 0.42
C GLN A 82 6.94 14.68 1.48
N GLY A 83 7.39 14.95 2.72
CA GLY A 83 7.21 14.05 3.86
C GLY A 83 5.73 13.73 4.13
N ILE A 84 4.80 14.68 3.96
CA ILE A 84 3.37 14.41 4.09
C ILE A 84 2.85 13.61 2.89
N LEU A 85 3.26 13.98 1.67
CA LEU A 85 2.78 13.38 0.44
C LEU A 85 3.18 11.91 0.32
N GLU A 86 4.44 11.59 0.55
CA GLU A 86 5.03 10.26 0.30
C GLU A 86 4.82 9.27 1.45
N TYR A 87 4.46 9.74 2.64
CA TYR A 87 4.28 8.88 3.80
C TYR A 87 2.81 8.84 4.25
N PRO A 88 2.30 9.70 5.16
CA PRO A 88 0.95 9.55 5.69
C PRO A 88 -0.13 9.57 4.60
N LEU A 89 -0.02 10.44 3.59
CA LEU A 89 -1.03 10.53 2.53
C LEU A 89 -0.94 9.33 1.56
N ALA A 90 0.24 9.05 1.01
CA ALA A 90 0.45 7.92 0.09
C ALA A 90 0.10 6.56 0.70
N PHE A 91 0.31 6.37 2.00
CA PHE A 91 -0.04 5.13 2.68
C PHE A 91 -1.52 5.11 3.08
N SER A 92 -2.14 6.23 3.45
CA SER A 92 -3.58 6.31 3.71
C SER A 92 -4.42 5.94 2.50
N VAL A 93 -4.04 6.39 1.30
CA VAL A 93 -4.78 6.07 0.05
C VAL A 93 -4.75 4.58 -0.33
N LEU A 94 -3.88 3.76 0.30
CA LEU A 94 -3.94 2.30 0.16
C LEU A 94 -5.29 1.72 0.63
N GLY A 95 -5.99 2.41 1.54
CA GLY A 95 -7.34 2.04 1.97
C GLY A 95 -8.41 2.12 0.86
N LEU A 96 -8.12 2.77 -0.27
CA LEU A 96 -9.01 2.81 -1.43
C LEU A 96 -9.28 1.42 -2.03
N ALA A 97 -8.46 0.41 -1.70
CA ALA A 97 -8.74 -1.00 -2.03
C ALA A 97 -10.08 -1.48 -1.46
N GLY A 98 -10.63 -0.74 -0.50
CA GLY A 98 -11.91 -1.03 0.13
C GLY A 98 -13.15 -0.56 -0.63
N TRP A 99 -13.02 0.12 -1.78
CA TRP A 99 -14.18 0.70 -2.48
C TRP A 99 -15.26 -0.35 -2.83
N ALA A 100 -14.85 -1.60 -3.07
CA ALA A 100 -15.74 -2.71 -3.39
C ALA A 100 -15.96 -3.71 -2.24
N THR A 101 -15.60 -3.34 -0.99
CA THR A 101 -15.61 -4.28 0.16
C THR A 101 -16.93 -5.04 0.34
N PRO A 102 -18.11 -4.41 0.32
CA PRO A 102 -19.38 -5.15 0.52
C PRO A 102 -19.60 -6.22 -0.56
N LEU A 103 -19.22 -5.92 -1.80
CA LEU A 103 -19.35 -6.85 -2.92
C LEU A 103 -18.34 -8.00 -2.82
N ILE A 104 -17.09 -7.69 -2.45
CA ILE A 104 -16.04 -8.70 -2.20
C ILE A 104 -16.49 -9.66 -1.10
N GLN A 105 -16.99 -9.16 0.03
CA GLN A 105 -17.47 -9.99 1.15
C GLN A 105 -18.69 -10.83 0.76
N LYS A 106 -19.62 -10.27 -0.01
CA LYS A 106 -20.79 -11.00 -0.51
C LYS A 106 -20.37 -12.17 -1.39
N LYS A 107 -19.49 -11.93 -2.38
CA LYS A 107 -19.00 -12.98 -3.29
C LYS A 107 -18.21 -14.06 -2.55
N ALA A 108 -17.36 -13.67 -1.60
CA ALA A 108 -16.53 -14.58 -0.82
C ALA A 108 -17.29 -15.65 -0.01
N ARG A 109 -18.62 -15.50 0.16
CA ARG A 109 -19.47 -16.56 0.74
C ARG A 109 -19.68 -17.75 -0.21
N GLN A 110 -19.55 -17.53 -1.51
CA GLN A 110 -19.68 -18.56 -2.55
C GLN A 110 -18.34 -18.86 -3.21
N HIS A 111 -17.64 -17.81 -3.69
CA HIS A 111 -16.34 -17.91 -4.35
C HIS A 111 -15.55 -16.59 -4.22
N LEU A 112 -14.23 -16.67 -4.16
CA LEU A 112 -13.37 -15.47 -4.16
C LEU A 112 -13.40 -14.79 -5.53
N SER A 113 -13.67 -13.49 -5.56
CA SER A 113 -13.70 -12.71 -6.80
C SER A 113 -12.33 -12.08 -7.07
N TRP A 114 -11.44 -12.85 -7.66
CA TRP A 114 -10.07 -12.44 -8.02
C TRP A 114 -10.00 -11.11 -8.76
N GLY A 115 -10.74 -10.99 -9.86
CA GLY A 115 -10.74 -9.77 -10.66
C GLY A 115 -11.14 -8.52 -9.86
N LEU A 116 -12.10 -8.64 -8.94
CA LEU A 116 -12.54 -7.52 -8.12
C LEU A 116 -11.51 -7.15 -7.05
N MET A 117 -10.86 -8.14 -6.44
CA MET A 117 -9.78 -7.93 -5.47
C MET A 117 -8.57 -7.27 -6.16
N MET A 118 -8.19 -7.76 -7.34
CA MET A 118 -7.09 -7.19 -8.12
C MET A 118 -7.43 -5.77 -8.63
N ALA A 119 -8.64 -5.53 -9.14
CA ALA A 119 -9.06 -4.20 -9.59
C ALA A 119 -9.06 -3.18 -8.44
N SER A 120 -9.57 -3.57 -7.27
CA SER A 120 -9.56 -2.70 -6.09
C SER A 120 -8.16 -2.45 -5.55
N GLY A 121 -7.32 -3.49 -5.45
CA GLY A 121 -5.92 -3.34 -5.07
C GLY A 121 -5.11 -2.47 -6.05
N ALA A 122 -5.34 -2.62 -7.35
CA ALA A 122 -4.73 -1.80 -8.39
C ALA A 122 -5.16 -0.33 -8.28
N THR A 123 -6.43 -0.06 -7.99
CA THR A 123 -6.93 1.32 -7.78
C THR A 123 -6.15 2.02 -6.66
N ALA A 124 -5.95 1.34 -5.53
CA ALA A 124 -5.17 1.85 -4.41
C ALA A 124 -3.67 2.02 -4.71
N LEU A 125 -3.05 1.06 -5.42
CA LEU A 125 -1.65 1.17 -5.82
C LEU A 125 -1.44 2.33 -6.79
N ILE A 126 -2.32 2.51 -7.77
CA ILE A 126 -2.27 3.64 -8.71
C ILE A 126 -2.38 4.96 -7.94
N ALA A 127 -3.30 5.07 -6.99
CA ALA A 127 -3.42 6.27 -6.16
C ALA A 127 -2.15 6.55 -5.35
N LYS A 128 -1.59 5.55 -4.66
CA LYS A 128 -0.32 5.69 -3.91
C LYS A 128 0.82 6.14 -4.83
N TYR A 129 1.06 5.40 -5.90
CA TYR A 129 2.22 5.65 -6.76
C TYR A 129 2.04 6.86 -7.68
N PHE A 130 0.83 7.36 -7.88
CA PHE A 130 0.63 8.68 -8.48
C PHE A 130 1.19 9.79 -7.58
N LEU A 131 0.99 9.71 -6.25
CA LEU A 131 1.56 10.68 -5.31
C LEU A 131 3.09 10.60 -5.29
N HIS A 132 3.65 9.39 -5.25
CA HIS A 132 5.10 9.21 -5.36
C HIS A 132 5.66 9.60 -6.73
N PHE A 133 4.90 9.45 -7.81
CA PHE A 133 5.30 9.94 -9.12
C PHE A 133 5.48 11.45 -9.11
N ILE A 134 4.51 12.19 -8.56
CA ILE A 134 4.61 13.65 -8.43
C ILE A 134 5.78 14.06 -7.54
N ALA A 135 5.97 13.41 -6.39
CA ALA A 135 7.14 13.65 -5.53
C ALA A 135 8.45 13.32 -6.27
N GLY A 136 8.47 12.22 -7.03
CA GLY A 136 9.61 11.77 -7.81
C GLY A 136 10.04 12.79 -8.86
N VAL A 137 9.09 13.45 -9.53
CA VAL A 137 9.40 14.52 -10.48
C VAL A 137 9.93 15.77 -9.78
N LEU A 138 9.27 16.20 -8.71
CA LEU A 138 9.53 17.50 -8.07
C LEU A 138 10.70 17.50 -7.09
N VAL A 139 11.04 16.36 -6.51
CA VAL A 139 12.02 16.22 -5.41
C VAL A 139 13.17 15.31 -5.81
N TRP A 140 12.85 14.16 -6.41
CA TRP A 140 13.84 13.13 -6.73
C TRP A 140 14.39 13.22 -8.16
N GLY A 141 13.96 14.21 -8.94
CA GLY A 141 14.41 14.38 -10.32
C GLY A 141 15.92 14.59 -10.46
N SER A 142 16.60 15.07 -9.42
CA SER A 142 18.05 15.22 -9.34
C SER A 142 18.82 13.89 -9.35
N PHE A 143 18.16 12.77 -9.02
CA PHE A 143 18.73 11.42 -9.08
C PHE A 143 18.56 10.76 -10.45
N ALA A 144 17.88 11.41 -11.40
CA ALA A 144 17.73 10.89 -12.75
C ALA A 144 19.10 10.80 -13.45
N PRO A 145 19.34 9.76 -14.27
CA PRO A 145 20.51 9.71 -15.15
C PRO A 145 20.61 10.98 -16.01
N LYS A 146 21.84 11.44 -16.30
CA LYS A 146 22.08 12.69 -17.07
C LYS A 146 21.34 12.75 -18.42
N SER A 147 21.03 11.61 -19.02
CA SER A 147 20.32 11.48 -20.30
C SER A 147 18.80 11.31 -20.16
N MET A 148 18.25 11.35 -18.95
CA MET A 148 16.85 11.05 -18.66
C MET A 148 16.13 12.22 -18.01
N ASN A 149 15.01 12.64 -18.59
CA ASN A 149 14.13 13.64 -17.99
C ASN A 149 13.52 13.10 -16.67
N PRO A 150 13.48 13.90 -15.58
CA PRO A 150 12.81 13.58 -14.31
C PRO A 150 11.42 12.94 -14.43
N TRP A 151 10.59 13.36 -15.40
CA TRP A 151 9.27 12.79 -15.66
C TRP A 151 9.34 11.31 -16.05
N LEU A 152 10.23 10.97 -16.98
CA LEU A 152 10.44 9.59 -17.41
C LEU A 152 11.07 8.76 -16.30
N TYR A 153 12.06 9.32 -15.59
CA TYR A 153 12.70 8.67 -14.46
C TYR A 153 11.68 8.30 -13.37
N SER A 154 10.90 9.27 -12.92
CA SER A 154 9.87 9.06 -11.90
C SER A 154 8.81 8.06 -12.36
N PHE A 155 8.40 8.11 -13.64
CA PHE A 155 7.44 7.16 -14.19
C PHE A 155 7.98 5.72 -14.16
N ILE A 156 9.24 5.51 -14.54
CA ILE A 156 9.87 4.17 -14.53
C ILE A 156 9.98 3.63 -13.10
N VAL A 157 10.49 4.43 -12.17
CA VAL A 157 10.70 4.00 -10.77
C VAL A 157 9.36 3.71 -10.09
N ASN A 158 8.42 4.66 -10.13
CA ASN A 158 7.14 4.53 -9.43
C ASN A 158 6.17 3.61 -10.15
N GLY A 159 6.10 3.66 -11.47
CA GLY A 159 5.31 2.74 -12.28
C GLY A 159 5.82 1.31 -12.20
N GLY A 160 7.14 1.12 -12.22
CA GLY A 160 7.78 -0.18 -12.00
C GLY A 160 7.47 -0.73 -10.61
N SER A 161 7.56 0.09 -9.57
CA SER A 161 7.22 -0.29 -8.19
C SER A 161 5.74 -0.63 -8.03
N ALA A 162 4.84 0.13 -8.67
CA ALA A 162 3.41 -0.16 -8.69
C ALA A 162 3.12 -1.52 -9.34
N LEU A 163 3.73 -1.78 -10.50
CA LEU A 163 3.55 -3.03 -11.24
C LEU A 163 4.12 -4.21 -10.46
N ALA A 164 5.34 -4.10 -9.93
CA ALA A 164 5.98 -5.15 -9.14
C ALA A 164 5.16 -5.48 -7.88
N SER A 165 4.67 -4.45 -7.19
CA SER A 165 3.79 -4.60 -6.03
C SER A 165 2.45 -5.26 -6.38
N LEU A 166 1.87 -4.94 -7.54
CA LEU A 166 0.61 -5.54 -8.01
C LEU A 166 0.79 -7.03 -8.36
N ILE A 167 1.88 -7.38 -9.03
CA ILE A 167 2.24 -8.78 -9.34
C ILE A 167 2.44 -9.55 -8.04
N PHE A 168 3.21 -8.99 -7.10
CA PHE A 168 3.42 -9.57 -5.78
C PHE A 168 2.10 -9.81 -5.05
N LEU A 169 1.21 -8.82 -5.00
CA LEU A 169 -0.12 -8.97 -4.41
C LEU A 169 -0.88 -10.15 -5.03
N GLY A 170 -0.92 -10.23 -6.37
CA GLY A 170 -1.60 -11.31 -7.08
C GLY A 170 -1.07 -12.69 -6.70
N ILE A 171 0.25 -12.86 -6.67
CA ILE A 171 0.91 -14.11 -6.26
C ILE A 171 0.54 -14.48 -4.82
N VAL A 172 0.70 -13.54 -3.88
CA VAL A 172 0.47 -13.82 -2.46
C VAL A 172 -0.98 -14.14 -2.18
N LEU A 173 -1.92 -13.39 -2.78
CA LEU A 173 -3.33 -13.70 -2.66
C LEU A 173 -3.60 -15.11 -3.21
N PHE A 174 -3.06 -15.46 -4.39
CA PHE A 174 -3.24 -16.79 -4.99
C PHE A 174 -2.80 -17.92 -4.06
N LEU A 175 -1.68 -17.74 -3.35
CA LEU A 175 -1.22 -18.68 -2.33
C LEU A 175 -2.14 -18.73 -1.10
N LEU A 176 -2.67 -17.58 -0.66
CA LEU A 176 -3.59 -17.46 0.47
C LEU A 176 -5.03 -17.87 0.16
N ARG A 177 -5.36 -18.22 -1.08
CA ARG A 177 -6.73 -18.57 -1.51
C ARG A 177 -7.49 -19.55 -0.61
N PRO A 178 -6.87 -20.59 0.03
CA PRO A 178 -7.62 -21.55 0.85
C PRO A 178 -8.15 -20.94 2.15
N VAL A 179 -7.55 -19.83 2.62
CA VAL A 179 -7.87 -19.17 3.89
C VAL A 179 -8.44 -17.77 3.70
N LEU A 180 -8.24 -17.14 2.54
CA LEU A 180 -8.58 -15.75 2.27
C LEU A 180 -10.05 -15.43 2.54
N GLY A 181 -10.96 -16.35 2.20
CA GLY A 181 -12.40 -16.20 2.49
C GLY A 181 -12.72 -16.12 3.98
N ARG A 182 -11.90 -16.68 4.87
CA ARG A 182 -12.06 -16.56 6.34
C ARG A 182 -11.49 -15.23 6.84
N LEU A 183 -10.39 -14.78 6.26
CA LEU A 183 -9.72 -13.53 6.66
C LEU A 183 -10.57 -12.30 6.38
N ILE A 184 -11.29 -12.28 5.25
CA ILE A 184 -12.09 -11.13 4.82
C ILE A 184 -13.55 -11.16 5.31
N LYS A 185 -13.96 -12.20 6.05
CA LYS A 185 -15.26 -12.24 6.74
C LYS A 185 -15.17 -11.36 8.00
N GLY A 186 -15.70 -10.14 7.91
CA GLY A 186 -15.67 -9.15 8.99
C GLY A 186 -16.94 -9.01 9.80
#